data_AF-A0A972HHK7-F1
#
_entry.id   AF-A0A972HHK7-F1
#
_cell.length_a   1.000
_cell.length_b   1.000
_cell.length_c   1.000
_cell.angle_alpha   90.00
_cell.angle_beta   90.00
_cell.angle_gamma   90.00
#
_symmetry.space_group_name_H-M   'P 1'
#
loop_
_entity.id
_entity.type
_entity.pdbx_description
1 polymer ?
#
loop_
_entity_poly.entity_id
_entity_poly.type
_entity_poly.pdbx_seq_one_letter_code
_entity_poly.pdbx_strand_id
1 'polypeptide(L)'
;MKHVISILSVLILAVFLVPVLAQGHAAHHPAQQAVQPDTSSGMTMMKGKMMQGKMMGSKAMMKGGKMHGGMMGGKGMMGHMGCGKMMGMHGPMMGAFHTIHHLPDLQKKLNLNDDQVQKLKSIRAVFLKNKIDREAEIQKKKVDLDMLIDKNASPAQVRKVLKGIFDAKLELQVSAYETSQKMLGVLTLEQREQFKGQKKKCMMGMMGGMMEGMKGGMKGSGMMGCGK
;
A
#
# COMPACT_ATOMS: atom_id res chain seq x y z
N MET A 1 1.35 61.17 -4.71
CA MET A 1 1.99 59.96 -4.13
C MET A 1 1.87 60.05 -2.62
N LYS A 2 1.30 59.00 -2.02
CA LYS A 2 0.97 58.81 -0.60
C LYS A 2 -0.37 59.42 -0.16
N HIS A 3 -1.19 58.50 0.37
CA HIS A 3 -2.56 58.60 0.91
C HIS A 3 -3.69 58.34 -0.09
N VAL A 4 -4.67 57.54 0.40
CA VAL A 4 -5.91 57.08 -0.23
C VAL A 4 -5.80 55.80 -1.07
N ILE A 5 -5.96 54.64 -0.43
CA ILE A 5 -6.91 53.54 -0.71
C ILE A 5 -6.60 52.45 0.35
N SER A 6 -6.90 52.80 1.59
CA SER A 6 -7.42 51.83 2.57
C SER A 6 -8.94 52.03 2.50
N ILE A 7 -9.73 50.96 2.69
CA ILE A 7 -11.19 50.81 2.46
C ILE A 7 -11.51 50.07 1.15
N LEU A 8 -11.51 48.74 1.20
CA LEU A 8 -12.62 47.92 0.67
C LEU A 8 -12.53 46.50 1.23
N SER A 9 -12.54 46.42 2.56
CA SER A 9 -12.98 45.25 3.30
C SER A 9 -14.50 45.33 3.42
N VAL A 10 -15.22 44.72 2.48
CA VAL A 10 -16.65 44.38 2.57
C VAL A 10 -16.75 42.95 2.05
N LEU A 11 -16.51 41.93 2.86
CA LEU A 11 -17.46 41.37 3.83
C LEU A 11 -18.82 41.06 3.17
N ILE A 12 -18.78 40.19 2.15
CA ILE A 12 -19.98 39.54 1.60
C ILE A 12 -20.41 38.45 2.60
N LEU A 13 -21.34 38.83 3.47
CA LEU A 13 -22.16 37.93 4.28
C LEU A 13 -23.07 37.12 3.34
N ALA A 14 -22.65 35.91 2.96
CA ALA A 14 -23.56 34.91 2.40
C ALA A 14 -24.13 34.07 3.54
N VAL A 15 -25.17 34.58 4.19
CA VAL A 15 -26.02 33.81 5.10
C VAL A 15 -26.89 32.90 4.26
N PHE A 16 -26.43 31.68 3.98
CA PHE A 16 -27.29 30.61 3.49
C PHE A 16 -27.89 29.88 4.68
N LEU A 17 -29.06 30.35 5.11
CA LEU A 17 -30.00 29.59 5.93
C LEU A 17 -30.56 28.45 5.06
N VAL A 18 -30.10 27.23 5.28
CA VAL A 18 -30.78 26.01 4.79
C VAL A 18 -31.33 25.26 6.00
N PRO A 19 -32.66 25.13 6.15
CA PRO A 19 -33.25 24.33 7.21
C PRO A 19 -32.98 22.83 6.96
N VAL A 20 -32.24 22.24 7.90
CA VAL A 20 -32.18 20.79 8.12
C VAL A 20 -33.55 20.32 8.60
N LEU A 21 -34.23 19.50 7.80
CA LEU A 21 -35.37 18.70 8.23
C LEU A 21 -35.02 17.21 8.12
N ALA A 22 -34.69 16.67 9.30
CA ALA A 22 -34.97 15.33 9.81
C ALA A 22 -35.39 14.25 8.81
N GLN A 23 -34.46 13.34 8.50
CA GLN A 23 -34.79 11.97 8.11
C GLN A 23 -34.89 11.09 9.37
N GLY A 24 -36.12 10.78 9.77
CA GLY A 24 -36.38 9.70 10.72
C GLY A 24 -36.00 8.36 10.08
N HIS A 25 -34.93 7.73 10.54
CA HIS A 25 -34.65 6.33 10.26
C HIS A 25 -35.24 5.50 11.39
N ALA A 26 -36.43 4.97 11.12
CA ALA A 26 -37.00 3.89 11.90
C ALA A 26 -36.11 2.64 11.78
N ALA A 27 -35.95 1.98 12.92
CA ALA A 27 -35.17 0.79 13.12
C ALA A 27 -35.59 -0.35 12.17
N HIS A 28 -34.59 -1.00 11.57
CA HIS A 28 -34.73 -2.37 11.10
C HIS A 28 -33.50 -3.17 11.55
N HIS A 29 -33.70 -3.93 12.62
CA HIS A 29 -32.90 -5.10 12.96
C HIS A 29 -33.09 -6.17 11.89
N PRO A 30 -32.02 -6.82 11.44
CA PRO A 30 -32.10 -8.23 11.09
C PRO A 30 -31.33 -9.09 12.10
N ALA A 31 -31.98 -10.21 12.40
CA ALA A 31 -31.61 -11.24 13.34
C ALA A 31 -30.18 -11.74 13.18
N GLN A 32 -29.54 -11.96 14.34
CA GLN A 32 -28.35 -12.79 14.49
C GLN A 32 -28.72 -14.24 14.11
N GLN A 33 -28.18 -14.74 13.00
CA GLN A 33 -28.08 -16.17 12.77
C GLN A 33 -26.67 -16.62 13.15
N ALA A 34 -26.61 -17.42 14.21
CA ALA A 34 -25.44 -18.14 14.66
C ALA A 34 -25.05 -19.16 13.59
N VAL A 35 -23.90 -18.94 12.94
CA VAL A 35 -23.24 -19.95 12.11
C VAL A 35 -22.28 -20.71 13.02
N GLN A 36 -22.59 -21.99 13.23
CA GLN A 36 -21.73 -22.94 13.94
C GLN A 36 -20.48 -23.26 13.09
N PRO A 37 -19.30 -23.43 13.70
CA PRO A 37 -18.13 -23.91 13.00
C PRO A 37 -18.18 -25.45 12.84
N ASP A 38 -18.28 -25.91 11.60
CA ASP A 38 -18.04 -27.30 11.21
C ASP A 38 -16.56 -27.62 11.40
N THR A 39 -16.28 -28.39 12.44
CA THR A 39 -15.05 -29.15 12.61
C THR A 39 -15.15 -30.45 11.83
N SER A 40 -14.61 -30.50 10.62
CA SER A 40 -14.31 -31.78 9.98
C SER A 40 -13.25 -31.68 8.89
N SER A 41 -12.51 -32.78 8.75
CA SER A 41 -11.63 -33.14 7.64
C SER A 41 -10.18 -32.65 7.66
N GLY A 42 -9.36 -33.42 8.38
CA GLY A 42 -8.51 -34.39 7.66
C GLY A 42 -7.14 -33.91 7.20
N MET A 43 -6.18 -33.83 8.14
CA MET A 43 -4.75 -33.86 7.81
C MET A 43 -4.33 -35.30 7.45
N THR A 44 -4.36 -35.65 6.17
CA THR A 44 -3.67 -36.84 5.66
C THR A 44 -2.19 -36.55 5.48
N MET A 45 -1.38 -37.04 6.43
CA MET A 45 0.07 -37.09 6.34
C MET A 45 0.50 -38.04 5.22
N MET A 46 0.78 -37.49 4.04
CA MET A 46 1.51 -38.22 3.01
C MET A 46 2.98 -38.37 3.42
N LYS A 47 3.26 -39.54 4.02
CA LYS A 47 4.58 -40.10 4.28
C LYS A 47 5.28 -40.35 2.94
N GLY A 48 5.94 -39.32 2.41
CA GLY A 48 6.77 -39.38 1.22
C GLY A 48 8.05 -40.17 1.46
N LYS A 49 8.17 -41.28 0.72
CA LYS A 49 9.32 -42.18 0.62
C LYS A 49 10.64 -41.43 0.44
N MET A 50 11.62 -41.83 1.25
CA MET A 50 13.03 -41.56 1.04
C MET A 50 13.46 -42.15 -0.31
N MET A 51 13.76 -41.32 -1.30
CA MET A 51 14.47 -41.74 -2.50
C MET A 51 15.97 -41.64 -2.25
N GLN A 52 16.52 -42.80 -1.94
CA GLN A 52 17.92 -43.17 -2.00
C GLN A 52 18.40 -43.02 -3.45
N GLY A 53 19.16 -41.97 -3.73
CA GLY A 53 19.62 -41.61 -5.08
C GLY A 53 21.10 -41.24 -5.11
N LYS A 54 21.93 -42.27 -5.30
CA LYS A 54 23.24 -42.28 -5.98
C LYS A 54 24.13 -41.03 -5.86
N MET A 55 25.12 -41.15 -4.98
CA MET A 55 26.46 -40.62 -5.21
C MET A 55 27.03 -41.18 -6.52
N MET A 56 27.29 -40.31 -7.49
CA MET A 56 28.28 -40.58 -8.54
C MET A 56 29.19 -39.36 -8.68
N GLY A 57 30.47 -39.65 -8.73
CA GLY A 57 31.55 -38.71 -8.54
C GLY A 57 31.64 -37.65 -9.63
N SER A 58 32.11 -36.48 -9.22
CA SER A 58 32.89 -35.61 -10.09
C SER A 58 34.13 -35.19 -9.31
N LYS A 59 35.19 -35.93 -9.63
CA LYS A 59 36.58 -35.66 -9.33
C LYS A 59 36.99 -34.43 -10.15
N ALA A 60 37.87 -33.60 -9.57
CA ALA A 60 38.62 -32.51 -10.19
C ALA A 60 37.85 -31.20 -10.45
N MET A 61 38.11 -30.17 -9.64
CA MET A 61 39.05 -29.09 -10.00
C MET A 61 39.42 -28.29 -8.74
N MET A 62 40.63 -28.53 -8.25
CA MET A 62 41.36 -27.61 -7.37
C MET A 62 42.07 -26.57 -8.24
N LYS A 63 41.73 -25.29 -8.06
CA LYS A 63 42.63 -24.15 -8.26
C LYS A 63 41.94 -22.96 -7.59
N GLY A 64 42.25 -22.61 -6.35
CA GLY A 64 43.54 -21.99 -6.02
C GLY A 64 43.43 -20.49 -6.30
N GLY A 65 42.60 -19.78 -5.54
CA GLY A 65 42.44 -18.33 -5.62
C GLY A 65 42.43 -17.73 -4.22
N LYS A 66 43.60 -17.25 -3.78
CA LYS A 66 43.80 -16.48 -2.56
C LYS A 66 43.00 -15.17 -2.65
N MET A 67 41.94 -15.01 -1.86
CA MET A 67 41.42 -13.69 -1.53
C MET A 67 41.78 -13.38 -0.08
N HIS A 68 42.82 -12.56 0.03
CA HIS A 68 43.29 -11.98 1.28
C HIS A 68 42.20 -11.14 1.93
N GLY A 69 42.15 -11.21 3.27
CA GLY A 69 41.29 -10.39 4.09
C GLY A 69 41.55 -8.90 3.91
N GLY A 70 40.47 -8.14 3.98
CA GLY A 70 40.45 -6.69 4.11
C GLY A 70 39.18 -6.26 4.82
N MET A 71 39.36 -5.72 6.04
CA MET A 71 38.53 -4.71 6.73
C MET A 71 37.05 -5.04 6.95
N MET A 72 36.64 -5.38 8.18
CA MET A 72 36.24 -4.41 9.22
C MET A 72 35.50 -3.18 8.68
N GLY A 73 34.20 -3.13 8.97
CA GLY A 73 33.38 -1.95 8.75
C GLY A 73 31.90 -2.31 8.69
N GLY A 74 31.34 -2.72 9.83
CA GLY A 74 29.89 -2.91 10.00
C GLY A 74 29.09 -1.66 9.66
N LYS A 75 28.72 -1.53 8.38
CA LYS A 75 27.73 -0.60 7.82
C LYS A 75 26.97 -1.32 6.70
N GLY A 76 26.57 -2.57 6.95
CA GLY A 76 25.83 -3.38 6.00
C GLY A 76 24.44 -3.70 6.52
N MET A 77 23.50 -2.74 6.47
CA MET A 77 22.06 -3.07 6.56
C MET A 77 21.07 -1.94 6.22
N MET A 78 21.50 -0.83 5.58
CA MET A 78 20.57 0.25 5.17
C MET A 78 20.00 0.09 3.74
N GLY A 79 20.12 -1.09 3.12
CA GLY A 79 19.75 -1.33 1.72
C GLY A 79 18.34 -1.88 1.46
N HIS A 80 17.48 -2.08 2.47
CA HIS A 80 16.19 -2.80 2.30
C HIS A 80 14.93 -2.04 2.75
N MET A 81 15.02 -0.73 2.98
CA MET A 81 13.84 0.10 3.31
C MET A 81 12.92 0.43 2.12
N GLY A 82 13.10 -0.20 0.95
CA GLY A 82 12.32 0.10 -0.26
C GLY A 82 11.11 -0.82 -0.51
N CYS A 83 11.14 -2.08 -0.07
CA CYS A 83 10.13 -3.08 -0.47
C CYS A 83 9.23 -3.57 0.67
N GLY A 84 9.64 -3.39 1.93
CA GLY A 84 8.86 -3.86 3.11
C GLY A 84 7.61 -3.05 3.44
N LYS A 85 7.49 -1.80 2.95
CA LYS A 85 6.33 -0.94 3.24
C LYS A 85 5.05 -1.32 2.46
N MET A 86 5.16 -2.17 1.44
CA MET A 86 3.99 -2.61 0.66
C MET A 86 3.30 -3.86 1.21
N MET A 87 3.91 -4.61 2.15
CA MET A 87 3.30 -5.86 2.65
C MET A 87 1.96 -5.68 3.38
N GLY A 88 1.65 -4.46 3.86
CA GLY A 88 0.38 -4.16 4.53
C GLY A 88 -0.76 -3.67 3.62
N MET A 89 -0.51 -3.43 2.33
CA MET A 89 -1.55 -3.04 1.38
C MET A 89 -2.01 -4.27 0.59
N HIS A 90 -2.53 -5.29 1.27
CA HIS A 90 -3.29 -6.34 0.59
C HIS A 90 -4.78 -5.98 0.70
N GLY A 91 -5.47 -5.85 -0.44
CA GLY A 91 -6.92 -5.58 -0.47
C GLY A 91 -7.36 -4.52 -1.49
N PRO A 92 -8.66 -4.13 -1.47
CA PRO A 92 -9.26 -3.20 -2.43
C PRO A 92 -8.53 -1.85 -2.52
N MET A 93 -7.78 -1.47 -1.48
CA MET A 93 -6.98 -0.26 -1.45
C MET A 93 -5.83 -0.24 -2.45
N MET A 94 -5.19 -1.38 -2.76
CA MET A 94 -4.20 -1.42 -3.86
C MET A 94 -4.82 -1.03 -5.19
N GLY A 95 -6.10 -1.40 -5.36
CA GLY A 95 -6.85 -1.05 -6.54
C GLY A 95 -7.03 0.46 -6.72
N ALA A 96 -7.20 1.21 -5.64
CA ALA A 96 -7.36 2.67 -5.68
C ALA A 96 -6.05 3.37 -6.04
N PHE A 97 -4.94 3.01 -5.39
CA PHE A 97 -3.62 3.55 -5.70
C PHE A 97 -3.19 3.21 -7.13
N HIS A 98 -3.43 1.98 -7.59
CA HIS A 98 -3.16 1.61 -8.98
C HIS A 98 -3.91 2.52 -9.95
N THR A 99 -5.19 2.80 -9.71
CA THR A 99 -5.96 3.74 -10.54
C THR A 99 -5.32 5.12 -10.57
N ILE A 100 -4.96 5.66 -9.40
CA ILE A 100 -4.36 7.00 -9.30
C ILE A 100 -3.04 7.09 -10.06
N HIS A 101 -2.19 6.07 -9.93
CA HIS A 101 -0.85 6.09 -10.50
C HIS A 101 -0.81 5.77 -11.98
N HIS A 102 -1.68 4.90 -12.49
CA HIS A 102 -1.56 4.40 -13.87
C HIS A 102 -2.59 4.96 -14.83
N LEU A 103 -3.79 5.32 -14.37
CA LEU A 103 -4.86 5.74 -15.29
C LEU A 103 -4.47 6.93 -16.20
N PRO A 104 -3.81 8.00 -15.72
CA PRO A 104 -3.40 9.12 -16.59
C PRO A 104 -2.42 8.70 -17.70
N ASP A 105 -1.68 7.61 -17.50
CA ASP A 105 -0.63 7.16 -18.40
C ASP A 105 -1.15 6.16 -19.46
N LEU A 106 -2.45 5.83 -19.41
CA LEU A 106 -3.11 4.90 -20.33
C LEU A 106 -3.79 5.60 -21.53
N GLN A 107 -3.40 6.83 -21.86
CA GLN A 107 -4.00 7.64 -22.93
C GLN A 107 -4.23 6.85 -24.22
N LYS A 108 -3.17 6.27 -24.79
CA LYS A 108 -3.26 5.50 -26.05
C LYS A 108 -4.06 4.20 -25.94
N LYS A 109 -4.10 3.58 -24.75
CA LYS A 109 -4.76 2.28 -24.54
C LYS A 109 -6.25 2.41 -24.30
N LEU A 110 -6.71 3.57 -23.82
CA LEU A 110 -8.10 3.87 -23.52
C LEU A 110 -8.66 4.96 -24.44
N ASN A 111 -7.90 5.38 -25.45
CA ASN A 111 -8.24 6.50 -26.33
C ASN A 111 -8.73 7.73 -25.55
N LEU A 112 -7.98 8.11 -24.50
CA LEU A 112 -8.31 9.30 -23.71
C LEU A 112 -8.02 10.55 -24.55
N ASN A 113 -8.95 11.50 -24.56
CA ASN A 113 -8.68 12.81 -25.15
C ASN A 113 -7.80 13.67 -24.21
N ASP A 114 -7.29 14.79 -24.72
CA ASP A 114 -6.35 15.63 -23.99
C ASP A 114 -6.98 16.26 -22.74
N ASP A 115 -8.27 16.64 -22.80
CA ASP A 115 -9.00 17.18 -21.65
C ASP A 115 -9.12 16.16 -20.52
N GLN A 116 -9.43 14.90 -20.85
CA GLN A 116 -9.48 13.80 -19.89
C GLN A 116 -8.11 13.59 -19.25
N VAL A 117 -7.03 13.57 -20.05
CA VAL A 117 -5.67 13.38 -19.55
C VAL A 117 -5.25 14.51 -18.62
N GLN A 118 -5.52 15.77 -18.99
CA GLN A 118 -5.21 16.93 -18.16
C GLN A 118 -5.98 16.89 -16.83
N LYS A 119 -7.28 16.57 -16.87
CA LYS A 119 -8.11 16.42 -15.67
C LYS A 119 -7.59 15.31 -14.75
N LEU A 120 -7.23 14.15 -15.31
CA LEU A 120 -6.67 13.03 -14.56
C LEU A 120 -5.32 13.38 -13.91
N LYS A 121 -4.43 14.08 -14.63
CA LYS A 121 -3.14 14.56 -14.09
C LYS A 121 -3.34 15.57 -12.97
N SER A 122 -4.28 16.50 -13.13
CA SER A 122 -4.61 17.48 -12.09
C SER A 122 -5.14 16.82 -10.82
N ILE A 123 -6.10 15.89 -10.94
CA ILE A 123 -6.63 15.12 -9.81
C ILE A 123 -5.50 14.34 -9.10
N ARG A 124 -4.63 13.66 -9.88
CA ARG A 124 -3.46 12.93 -9.34
C ARG A 124 -2.52 13.88 -8.59
N ALA A 125 -2.22 15.06 -9.13
CA ALA A 125 -1.33 16.01 -8.51
C ALA A 125 -1.84 16.50 -7.15
N VAL A 126 -3.14 16.80 -7.04
CA VAL A 126 -3.78 17.18 -5.76
C VAL A 126 -3.66 16.06 -4.74
N PHE A 127 -3.95 14.82 -5.13
CA PHE A 127 -3.81 13.66 -4.25
C PHE A 127 -2.36 13.45 -3.80
N LEU A 128 -1.39 13.54 -4.70
CA LEU A 128 0.02 13.32 -4.37
C LEU A 128 0.55 14.36 -3.38
N LYS A 129 0.13 15.64 -3.50
CA LYS A 129 0.47 16.68 -2.51
C LYS A 129 -0.08 16.31 -1.13
N ASN A 130 -1.38 16.00 -1.06
CA ASN A 130 -2.01 15.58 0.20
C ASN A 130 -1.33 14.34 0.80
N LYS A 131 -1.03 13.34 -0.03
CA LYS A 131 -0.29 12.13 0.39
C LYS A 131 1.05 12.47 1.05
N ILE A 132 1.83 13.36 0.44
CA ILE A 132 3.13 13.79 0.99
C ILE A 132 2.93 14.44 2.36
N ASP A 133 1.98 15.35 2.48
CA ASP A 133 1.70 16.05 3.74
C ASP A 133 1.29 15.08 4.86
N ARG A 134 0.41 14.12 4.56
CA ARG A 134 -0.04 13.10 5.51
C ARG A 134 1.05 12.11 5.89
N GLU A 135 1.88 11.69 4.93
CA GLU A 135 3.02 10.82 5.22
C GLU A 135 4.04 11.51 6.12
N ALA A 136 4.27 12.81 5.93
CA ALA A 136 5.12 13.62 6.79
C ALA A 136 4.53 13.75 8.20
N GLU A 137 3.22 14.00 8.33
CA GLU A 137 2.52 14.03 9.62
C GLU A 137 2.65 12.69 10.37
N ILE A 138 2.49 11.57 9.66
CA ILE A 138 2.69 10.23 10.21
C ILE A 138 4.13 10.05 10.69
N GLN A 139 5.14 10.50 9.93
CA GLN A 139 6.54 10.39 10.37
C GLN A 139 6.80 11.22 11.63
N LYS A 140 6.29 12.45 11.70
CA LYS A 140 6.42 13.30 12.90
C LYS A 140 5.85 12.61 14.14
N LYS A 141 4.61 12.10 14.05
CA LYS A 141 3.97 11.36 15.14
C LYS A 141 4.71 10.08 15.53
N LYS A 142 5.40 9.42 14.60
CA LYS A 142 6.24 8.25 14.93
C LYS A 142 7.48 8.65 15.72
N VAL A 143 8.13 9.74 15.35
CA VAL A 143 9.24 10.29 16.15
C VAL A 143 8.76 10.65 17.56
N ASP A 144 7.61 11.30 17.68
CA ASP A 144 7.01 11.62 18.98
C ASP A 144 6.69 10.36 19.79
N LEU A 145 6.19 9.31 19.15
CA LEU A 145 5.92 8.02 19.77
C LEU A 145 7.20 7.37 20.31
N ASP A 146 8.25 7.33 19.51
CA ASP A 146 9.55 6.75 19.91
C ASP A 146 10.10 7.50 21.13
N MET A 147 10.05 8.84 21.12
CA MET A 147 10.45 9.68 22.26
C MET A 147 9.62 9.44 23.52
N LEU A 148 8.31 9.16 23.39
CA LEU A 148 7.45 8.85 24.54
C LEU A 148 7.77 7.47 25.13
N ILE A 149 8.09 6.49 24.28
CA ILE A 149 8.50 5.14 24.70
C ILE A 149 9.82 5.23 25.48
N ASP A 150 10.81 5.93 24.95
CA ASP A 150 12.12 6.10 25.62
C ASP A 150 12.00 6.78 27.00
N LYS A 151 11.00 7.65 27.17
CA LYS A 151 10.72 8.35 28.43
C LYS A 151 9.81 7.58 29.39
N ASN A 152 9.46 6.32 29.10
CA ASN A 152 8.51 5.52 29.87
C ASN A 152 7.17 6.26 30.10
N ALA A 153 6.66 6.94 29.06
CA ALA A 153 5.41 7.69 29.15
C ALA A 153 4.22 6.79 29.51
N SER A 154 3.16 7.39 30.05
CA SER A 154 1.97 6.64 30.45
C SER A 154 1.30 5.95 29.23
N PRO A 155 0.63 4.80 29.42
CA PRO A 155 -0.12 4.13 28.35
C PRO A 155 -1.15 5.05 27.66
N ALA A 156 -1.71 6.03 28.37
CA ALA A 156 -2.64 7.00 27.83
C ALA A 156 -1.99 7.93 26.80
N GLN A 157 -0.77 8.42 27.07
CA GLN A 157 -0.01 9.27 26.14
C GLN A 157 0.38 8.50 24.88
N VAL A 158 0.88 7.27 25.04
CA VAL A 158 1.23 6.36 23.93
C VAL A 158 0.00 6.08 23.06
N ARG A 159 -1.15 5.75 23.67
CA ARG A 159 -2.40 5.49 22.96
C ARG A 159 -2.86 6.70 22.14
N LYS A 160 -2.73 7.92 22.67
CA LYS A 160 -3.12 9.15 21.97
C LYS A 160 -2.33 9.32 20.67
N VAL A 161 -1.00 9.15 20.72
CA VAL A 161 -0.14 9.30 19.54
C VAL A 161 -0.39 8.18 18.53
N LEU A 162 -0.51 6.93 19.00
CA LEU A 162 -0.88 5.80 18.14
C LEU A 162 -2.20 6.03 17.41
N LYS A 163 -3.24 6.49 18.12
CA LYS A 163 -4.53 6.83 17.50
C LYS A 163 -4.33 7.89 16.41
N GLY A 164 -3.58 8.95 16.69
CA GLY A 164 -3.28 9.98 15.70
C GLY A 164 -2.52 9.47 14.47
N ILE A 165 -1.68 8.43 14.60
CA ILE A 165 -1.04 7.77 13.46
C ILE A 165 -2.07 6.97 12.65
N PHE A 166 -2.96 6.23 13.31
CA PHE A 166 -3.99 5.43 12.64
C PHE A 166 -5.03 6.32 11.93
N ASP A 167 -5.47 7.40 12.56
CA ASP A 167 -6.40 8.37 11.95
C ASP A 167 -5.80 8.93 10.66
N ALA A 168 -4.54 9.39 10.68
CA ALA A 168 -3.87 9.92 9.49
C ALA A 168 -3.70 8.86 8.37
N LYS A 169 -3.44 7.61 8.73
CA LYS A 169 -3.38 6.50 7.75
C LYS A 169 -4.76 6.22 7.14
N LEU A 170 -5.82 6.24 7.95
CA LEU A 170 -7.19 6.04 7.50
C LEU A 170 -7.60 7.15 6.54
N GLU A 171 -7.33 8.41 6.88
CA GLU A 171 -7.60 9.57 6.01
C GLU A 171 -6.90 9.43 4.66
N LEU A 172 -5.64 8.99 4.64
CA LEU A 172 -4.92 8.73 3.39
C LEU A 172 -5.59 7.63 2.55
N GLN A 173 -6.08 6.56 3.19
CA GLN A 173 -6.80 5.49 2.50
C GLN A 173 -8.14 5.98 1.93
N VAL A 174 -8.94 6.68 2.72
CA VAL A 174 -10.22 7.27 2.27
C VAL A 174 -9.98 8.22 1.10
N SER A 175 -8.98 9.11 1.22
CA SER A 175 -8.62 10.04 0.14
C SER A 175 -8.21 9.31 -1.15
N ALA A 176 -7.48 8.20 -1.05
CA ALA A 176 -7.11 7.40 -2.22
C ALA A 176 -8.35 6.76 -2.87
N TYR A 177 -9.27 6.22 -2.08
CA TYR A 177 -10.51 5.66 -2.60
C TYR A 177 -11.33 6.74 -3.33
N GLU A 178 -11.60 7.88 -2.69
CA GLU A 178 -12.36 8.98 -3.28
C GLU A 178 -11.70 9.54 -4.54
N THR A 179 -10.39 9.71 -4.52
CA THR A 179 -9.61 10.16 -5.68
C THR A 179 -9.76 9.17 -6.82
N SER A 180 -9.67 7.86 -6.55
CA SER A 180 -9.86 6.84 -7.57
C SER A 180 -11.27 6.90 -8.18
N GLN A 181 -12.31 7.14 -7.38
CA GLN A 181 -13.69 7.31 -7.87
C GLN A 181 -13.82 8.56 -8.75
N LYS A 182 -13.24 9.69 -8.31
CA LYS A 182 -13.20 10.94 -9.09
C LYS A 182 -12.52 10.74 -10.45
N MET A 183 -11.41 10.00 -10.48
CA MET A 183 -10.69 9.71 -11.73
C MET A 183 -11.48 8.78 -12.65
N LEU A 184 -12.12 7.73 -12.12
CA LEU A 184 -13.05 6.91 -12.91
C LEU A 184 -14.22 7.72 -13.45
N GLY A 185 -14.67 8.73 -12.69
CA GLY A 185 -15.67 9.72 -13.10
C GLY A 185 -15.34 10.50 -14.37
N VAL A 186 -14.06 10.63 -14.72
CA VAL A 186 -13.60 11.32 -15.95
C VAL A 186 -13.77 10.45 -17.20
N LEU A 187 -13.81 9.12 -17.02
CA LEU A 187 -13.90 8.15 -18.11
C LEU A 187 -15.35 7.93 -18.55
N THR A 188 -15.52 7.64 -19.84
CA THR A 188 -16.78 7.08 -20.37
C THR A 188 -17.00 5.65 -19.86
N LEU A 189 -18.22 5.13 -20.01
CA LEU A 189 -18.54 3.76 -19.61
C LEU A 189 -17.65 2.72 -20.32
N GLU A 190 -17.42 2.89 -21.62
CA GLU A 190 -16.56 2.00 -22.41
C GLU A 190 -15.10 2.03 -21.91
N GLN A 191 -14.56 3.23 -21.67
CA GLN A 191 -13.20 3.40 -21.16
C GLN A 191 -13.02 2.77 -19.77
N ARG A 192 -14.06 2.81 -18.91
CA ARG A 192 -14.03 2.15 -17.59
C ARG A 192 -13.91 0.64 -17.70
N GLU A 193 -14.67 0.01 -18.60
CA GLU A 193 -14.59 -1.43 -18.81
C GLU A 193 -13.23 -1.84 -19.41
N GLN A 194 -12.72 -1.09 -20.38
CA GLN A 194 -11.37 -1.30 -20.91
C GLN A 194 -10.31 -1.18 -19.81
N PHE A 195 -10.42 -0.15 -18.95
CA PHE A 195 -9.51 0.05 -17.83
C PHE A 195 -9.57 -1.10 -16.81
N LYS A 196 -10.77 -1.62 -16.50
CA LYS A 196 -10.96 -2.78 -15.63
C LYS A 196 -10.26 -4.02 -16.19
N GLY A 197 -10.35 -4.23 -17.50
CA GLY A 197 -9.61 -5.28 -18.21
C GLY A 197 -8.09 -5.11 -18.11
N GLN A 198 -7.58 -3.89 -18.31
CA GLN A 198 -6.15 -3.58 -18.16
C GLN A 198 -5.65 -3.83 -16.73
N LYS A 199 -6.43 -3.43 -15.72
CA LYS A 199 -6.12 -3.64 -14.31
C LYS A 199 -6.03 -5.13 -13.95
N LYS A 200 -6.94 -5.96 -14.47
CA LYS A 200 -6.91 -7.42 -14.28
C LYS A 200 -5.67 -8.04 -14.92
N LYS A 201 -5.31 -7.64 -16.16
CA LYS A 201 -4.10 -8.11 -16.84
C LYS A 201 -2.82 -7.76 -16.08
N CYS A 202 -2.73 -6.53 -15.58
CA CYS A 202 -1.59 -6.08 -14.79
C CYS A 202 -1.44 -6.90 -13.49
N MET A 203 -2.53 -7.08 -12.75
CA MET A 203 -2.55 -7.90 -11.52
C MET A 203 -2.18 -9.36 -11.79
N MET A 204 -2.70 -9.96 -12.86
CA MET A 204 -2.42 -11.35 -13.21
C MET A 204 -0.96 -11.56 -13.65
N GLY A 205 -0.39 -10.61 -14.40
CA GLY A 205 1.04 -10.65 -14.78
C GLY A 205 1.97 -10.56 -13.58
N MET A 206 1.63 -9.74 -12.58
CA MET A 206 2.41 -9.63 -11.34
C MET A 206 2.37 -10.92 -10.50
N MET A 207 1.20 -11.57 -10.43
CA MET A 207 1.05 -12.86 -9.73
C MET A 207 1.78 -14.00 -10.44
N GLY A 208 1.77 -14.02 -11.77
CA GLY A 208 2.50 -15.00 -12.58
C GLY A 208 4.03 -14.91 -12.39
N GLY A 209 4.59 -13.70 -12.44
CA GLY A 209 6.04 -13.51 -12.23
C GLY A 209 6.50 -13.84 -10.81
N MET A 210 5.66 -13.62 -9.80
CA MET A 210 5.97 -14.00 -8.41
C MET A 210 6.00 -15.52 -8.21
N MET A 211 5.10 -16.26 -8.88
CA MET A 211 5.05 -17.72 -8.81
C MET A 211 6.26 -18.38 -9.51
N GLU A 212 6.75 -17.80 -10.61
CA GLU A 212 7.97 -18.26 -11.28
C GLU A 212 9.23 -17.96 -10.45
N GLY A 213 9.33 -16.77 -9.83
CA GLY A 213 10.44 -16.43 -8.94
C GLY A 213 10.52 -17.33 -7.70
N MET A 214 9.37 -17.75 -7.16
CA MET A 214 9.30 -18.63 -6.00
C MET A 214 9.66 -20.10 -6.33
N LYS A 215 9.37 -20.56 -7.56
CA LYS A 215 9.86 -21.87 -8.06
C LYS A 215 11.36 -21.86 -8.38
N GLY A 216 11.93 -20.71 -8.76
CA GLY A 216 13.37 -20.56 -9.02
C GLY A 216 14.25 -20.46 -7.77
N GLY A 217 13.72 -19.91 -6.66
CA GLY A 217 14.50 -19.64 -5.44
C GLY A 217 14.68 -20.82 -4.47
N MET A 218 13.99 -21.94 -4.68
CA MET A 218 14.00 -23.07 -3.74
C MET A 218 15.12 -24.11 -3.98
N LYS A 219 16.02 -23.87 -4.94
CA LYS A 219 17.16 -24.76 -5.24
C LYS A 219 18.49 -24.35 -4.58
N GLY A 220 18.54 -23.31 -3.75
CA GLY A 220 19.81 -22.70 -3.31
C GLY A 220 20.15 -22.72 -1.81
N SER A 221 19.23 -23.09 -0.91
CA SER A 221 19.49 -23.01 0.54
C SER A 221 20.00 -24.33 1.08
N GLY A 222 21.25 -24.66 0.75
CA GLY A 222 22.02 -25.71 1.41
C GLY A 222 22.20 -25.35 2.88
N MET A 223 21.34 -25.94 3.72
CA MET A 223 21.38 -25.88 5.18
C MET A 223 22.66 -26.58 5.65
N MET A 224 23.74 -25.81 5.83
CA MET A 224 24.97 -26.30 6.44
C MET A 224 24.72 -26.45 7.94
N GLY A 225 24.64 -27.70 8.39
CA GLY A 225 24.38 -28.05 9.78
C GLY A 225 25.48 -27.54 10.71
N CYS A 226 25.08 -26.90 11.80
CA CYS A 226 25.90 -26.81 13.01
C CYS A 226 25.99 -28.22 13.62
N GLY A 227 27.07 -28.92 13.33
CA GLY A 227 27.56 -30.04 14.15
C GLY A 227 28.54 -29.47 15.17
N LYS A 228 28.30 -29.80 16.44
CA LYS A 228 29.15 -29.49 17.59
C LYS A 228 30.48 -30.24 17.53
#